data_AF-A0A5P9BGE4-F1
#
_entry.id   AF-A0A5P9BGE4-F1
#
_cell.length_a   1.000
_cell.length_b   1.000
_cell.length_c   1.000
_cell.angle_alpha   90.00
_cell.angle_beta   90.00
_cell.angle_gamma   90.00
#
_symmetry.space_group_name_H-M   'P 1'
#
loop_
_entity.id
_entity.type
_entity.pdbx_description
1 polymer ?
#
loop_
_entity_poly.entity_id
_entity_poly.type
_entity_poly.pdbx_seq_one_letter_code
_entity_poly.pdbx_strand_id
1 'polypeptide(L)'
;MKRINVIGTSGSGKSTFSLKLANELKCPYLEMDEIFWKPNWQEPSDEEFFENLIEKLSGECWVLDGNYTRTSEIKWSRADTIIWVDYSFQRTVFQAVKRALTRIVTKQELWGKAGNVESFKKSFLSKDSIILWTLKTYKKNRVRYTELFNDPKYSHIEFIRITSPQNADTFINELRVQQELRRQ
;
A
#
# COMPACT_ATOMS: atom_id res chain seq x y z
N MET A 1 10.15 12.98 -7.30
CA MET A 1 9.35 12.22 -6.34
C MET A 1 8.20 13.07 -5.83
N LYS A 2 7.04 12.96 -6.49
CA LYS A 2 5.79 13.62 -6.11
C LYS A 2 4.59 12.69 -6.21
N ARG A 3 4.59 11.76 -7.17
CA ARG A 3 3.46 10.85 -7.46
C ARG A 3 3.91 9.43 -7.20
N ILE A 4 3.69 8.98 -5.98
CA ILE A 4 4.35 7.79 -5.45
C ILE A 4 3.32 6.71 -5.17
N ASN A 5 3.52 5.54 -5.76
CA ASN A 5 2.72 4.38 -5.43
C ASN A 5 3.53 3.41 -4.56
N VAL A 6 3.08 3.20 -3.33
CA VAL A 6 3.69 2.27 -2.39
C VAL A 6 2.98 0.92 -2.48
N ILE A 7 3.76 -0.10 -2.83
CA ILE A 7 3.28 -1.46 -3.02
C ILE A 7 3.90 -2.40 -1.99
N GLY A 8 3.22 -3.49 -1.69
CA GLY A 8 3.71 -4.48 -0.74
C GLY A 8 2.67 -5.55 -0.46
N THR A 9 3.11 -6.65 0.14
CA THR A 9 2.20 -7.69 0.62
C THR A 9 1.44 -7.20 1.84
N SER A 10 0.18 -7.62 2.02
CA SER A 10 -0.59 -7.28 3.22
C SER A 10 0.19 -7.64 4.49
N GLY A 11 0.28 -6.71 5.44
CA GLY A 11 1.09 -6.89 6.65
C GLY A 11 2.56 -6.51 6.51
N SER A 12 3.06 -6.12 5.33
CA SER A 12 4.47 -5.73 5.17
C SER A 12 4.82 -4.41 5.87
N GLY A 13 3.84 -3.64 6.34
CA GLY A 13 4.06 -2.31 6.92
C GLY A 13 3.97 -1.16 5.91
N LYS A 14 3.53 -1.44 4.67
CA LYS A 14 3.29 -0.45 3.61
C LYS A 14 2.51 0.78 4.07
N SER A 15 1.42 0.62 4.83
CA SER A 15 0.56 1.74 5.25
C SER A 15 1.28 2.67 6.22
N THR A 16 2.01 2.09 7.18
CA THR A 16 2.84 2.86 8.11
C THR A 16 3.94 3.64 7.38
N PHE A 17 4.62 3.00 6.44
CA PHE A 17 5.65 3.66 5.64
C PHE A 17 5.06 4.77 4.75
N SER A 18 3.95 4.48 4.07
CA SER A 18 3.27 5.43 3.17
C SER A 18 2.79 6.67 3.90
N LEU A 19 2.23 6.52 5.11
CA LEU A 19 1.81 7.65 5.94
C LEU A 19 3.00 8.51 6.37
N LYS A 20 4.11 7.88 6.81
CA LYS A 20 5.36 8.60 7.14
C LYS A 20 5.89 9.37 5.92
N LEU A 21 5.91 8.71 4.76
CA LEU A 21 6.38 9.30 3.50
C LEU A 21 5.51 10.47 3.06
N ALA A 22 4.19 10.33 3.13
CA ALA A 22 3.24 11.39 2.80
C ALA A 22 3.46 12.63 3.68
N ASN A 23 3.63 12.43 4.99
CA ASN A 23 3.91 13.50 5.94
C ASN A 23 5.24 14.20 5.65
N GLU A 24 6.30 13.43 5.35
CA GLU A 24 7.62 13.99 5.04
C GLU A 24 7.61 14.80 3.74
N LEU A 25 6.89 14.33 2.72
CA LEU A 25 6.77 15.02 1.43
C LEU A 25 5.72 16.14 1.44
N LYS A 26 4.94 16.25 2.51
CA LYS A 26 3.76 17.13 2.62
C LYS A 26 2.76 16.90 1.50
N CYS A 27 2.52 15.64 1.17
CA CYS A 27 1.59 15.23 0.13
C CYS A 27 0.42 14.43 0.69
N PRO A 28 -0.76 14.45 0.03
CA PRO A 28 -1.90 13.65 0.44
C PRO A 28 -1.55 12.16 0.53
N TYR A 29 -1.89 11.56 1.67
CA TYR A 29 -1.92 10.10 1.83
C TYR A 29 -3.26 9.57 1.29
N LEU A 30 -3.19 8.62 0.37
CA LEU A 30 -4.35 7.98 -0.24
C LEU A 30 -4.27 6.48 -0.01
N GLU A 31 -5.30 5.88 0.57
CA GLU A 31 -5.37 4.43 0.76
C GLU A 31 -6.29 3.79 -0.30
N MET A 32 -5.77 2.80 -1.03
CA MET A 32 -6.53 2.15 -2.11
C MET A 32 -7.84 1.52 -1.61
N ASP A 33 -7.78 0.87 -0.45
CA ASP A 33 -8.95 0.20 0.13
C ASP A 33 -10.02 1.22 0.57
N GLU A 34 -9.61 2.42 1.02
CA GLU A 34 -10.52 3.53 1.32
C GLU A 34 -11.23 4.06 0.08
N ILE A 35 -10.52 4.13 -1.06
CA ILE A 35 -11.11 4.56 -2.33
C ILE A 35 -12.08 3.49 -2.86
N PHE A 36 -11.75 2.22 -2.67
CA PHE A 36 -12.52 1.10 -3.19
C PHE A 36 -13.81 0.81 -2.40
N TRP A 37 -13.70 0.54 -1.09
CA TRP A 37 -14.83 -0.04 -0.36
C TRP A 37 -15.94 0.97 -0.11
N LYS A 38 -17.19 0.63 -0.41
CA LYS A 38 -18.37 1.39 0.05
C LYS A 38 -18.78 0.97 1.47
N PRO A 39 -19.73 1.67 2.13
CA PRO A 39 -20.33 1.21 3.38
C PRO A 39 -20.89 -0.22 3.27
N ASN A 40 -20.91 -0.93 4.39
CA ASN A 40 -21.34 -2.34 4.49
C ASN A 40 -20.59 -3.32 3.56
N TRP A 41 -19.30 -3.10 3.32
CA TRP A 41 -18.44 -3.95 2.49
C TRP A 41 -18.96 -4.12 1.05
N GLN A 42 -19.61 -3.08 0.51
CA GLN A 42 -20.08 -3.10 -0.86
C GLN A 42 -18.92 -2.75 -1.82
N GLU A 43 -18.87 -3.47 -2.94
CA GLU A 43 -17.91 -3.19 -4.02
C GLU A 43 -18.53 -2.21 -5.03
N PRO A 44 -17.81 -1.17 -5.46
CA PRO A 44 -18.21 -0.31 -6.58
C PRO A 44 -18.15 -1.09 -7.90
N SER A 45 -18.74 -0.53 -8.97
CA SER A 45 -18.41 -1.00 -10.32
C SER A 45 -16.98 -0.62 -10.67
N ASP A 46 -16.40 -1.27 -11.70
CA ASP A 46 -15.06 -0.91 -12.16
C ASP A 46 -15.03 0.53 -12.69
N GLU A 47 -16.08 0.98 -13.40
CA GLU A 47 -16.20 2.36 -13.88
C GLU A 47 -16.14 3.36 -12.71
N GLU A 48 -16.99 3.16 -11.70
CA GLU A 48 -17.03 4.05 -10.53
C GLU A 48 -15.70 4.03 -9.76
N PHE A 49 -15.09 2.86 -9.59
CA PHE A 49 -13.80 2.76 -8.91
C PHE A 49 -12.70 3.48 -9.70
N PHE A 50 -12.67 3.33 -11.02
CA PHE A 50 -11.66 3.95 -11.88
C PHE A 50 -11.84 5.46 -11.93
N GLU A 51 -13.06 5.97 -12.07
CA GLU A 51 -13.36 7.40 -12.03
C GLU A 51 -12.91 8.03 -10.69
N ASN A 52 -13.31 7.44 -9.57
CA ASN A 52 -12.89 7.90 -8.24
C ASN A 52 -11.36 7.88 -8.09
N LEU A 53 -10.70 6.83 -8.58
CA LEU A 53 -9.25 6.72 -8.50
C LEU A 53 -8.56 7.79 -9.36
N ILE A 54 -9.04 8.05 -10.58
CA ILE A 54 -8.51 9.10 -11.47
C ILE A 54 -8.66 10.47 -10.80
N GLU A 55 -9.82 10.75 -10.22
CA GLU A 55 -10.08 12.00 -9.51
C GLU A 55 -9.09 12.20 -8.36
N LYS A 56 -8.90 11.18 -7.50
CA LYS A 56 -7.96 11.25 -6.37
C LYS A 56 -6.50 11.38 -6.80
N LEU A 57 -6.13 10.84 -7.96
CA LEU A 57 -4.76 10.90 -8.51
C LEU A 57 -4.52 12.08 -9.46
N SER A 58 -5.50 12.98 -9.61
CA SER A 58 -5.42 14.15 -10.49
C SER A 58 -4.39 15.18 -10.01
N GLY A 59 -4.13 15.23 -8.70
CA GLY A 59 -3.19 16.17 -8.08
C GLY A 59 -1.74 16.02 -8.53
N GLU A 60 -0.98 17.10 -8.34
CA GLU A 60 0.46 17.16 -8.65
C GLU A 60 1.33 16.39 -7.64
N CYS A 61 0.81 16.08 -6.46
CA CYS A 61 1.49 15.27 -5.45
C CYS A 61 0.52 14.34 -4.72
N TRP A 62 0.95 13.11 -4.46
CA TRP A 62 0.24 12.12 -3.67
C TRP A 62 1.14 10.92 -3.31
N VAL A 63 0.81 10.26 -2.20
CA VAL A 63 1.35 8.96 -1.82
C VAL A 63 0.19 7.97 -1.74
N LEU A 64 0.17 7.02 -2.67
CA LEU A 64 -0.87 6.02 -2.79
C LEU A 64 -0.41 4.71 -2.15
N ASP A 65 -1.12 4.26 -1.12
CA ASP A 65 -0.89 2.97 -0.48
C ASP A 65 -1.81 1.89 -1.06
N GLY A 66 -1.22 0.92 -1.73
CA GLY A 66 -1.90 -0.30 -2.15
C GLY A 66 -1.83 -0.55 -3.65
N ASN A 67 -2.04 -1.82 -4.02
CA ASN A 67 -1.84 -2.22 -5.41
C ASN A 67 -2.93 -3.17 -5.91
N TYR A 68 -4.07 -2.61 -6.30
CA TYR A 68 -5.04 -3.34 -7.12
C TYR A 68 -4.53 -3.39 -8.56
N THR A 69 -4.35 -4.61 -9.05
CA THR A 69 -3.61 -4.85 -10.28
C THR A 69 -4.38 -4.42 -11.52
N ARG A 70 -5.72 -4.46 -11.45
CA ARG A 70 -6.61 -3.94 -12.50
C ARG A 70 -6.48 -2.43 -12.71
N THR A 71 -5.96 -1.68 -11.74
CA THR A 71 -5.75 -0.23 -11.84
C THR A 71 -4.30 0.16 -12.14
N SER A 72 -3.42 -0.81 -12.42
CA SER A 72 -2.00 -0.53 -12.66
C SER A 72 -1.79 0.50 -13.76
N GLU A 73 -2.52 0.41 -14.89
CA GLU A 73 -2.36 1.37 -16.00
C GLU A 73 -2.74 2.80 -15.60
N ILE A 74 -3.84 2.97 -14.85
CA ILE A 74 -4.28 4.28 -14.34
C ILE A 74 -3.21 4.87 -13.43
N LYS A 75 -2.78 4.11 -12.41
CA LYS A 75 -1.86 4.62 -11.38
C LYS A 75 -0.46 4.87 -11.93
N TRP A 76 0.05 3.95 -12.73
CA TRP A 76 1.45 3.94 -13.16
C TRP A 76 1.70 4.80 -14.39
N SER A 77 0.64 5.22 -15.11
CA SER A 77 0.77 6.24 -16.16
C SER A 77 1.29 7.59 -15.62
N ARG A 78 0.94 7.94 -14.38
CA ARG A 78 1.30 9.23 -13.74
C ARG A 78 2.29 9.10 -12.59
N ALA A 79 2.52 7.89 -12.08
CA ALA A 79 3.49 7.67 -11.01
C ALA A 79 4.90 8.01 -11.50
N ASP A 80 5.64 8.78 -10.71
CA ASP A 80 7.07 9.02 -10.93
C ASP A 80 7.93 8.05 -10.14
N THR A 81 7.40 7.50 -9.03
CA THR A 81 8.11 6.53 -8.21
C THR A 81 7.18 5.40 -7.77
N ILE A 82 7.68 4.16 -7.82
CA ILE A 82 7.07 3.01 -7.15
C ILE A 82 7.99 2.54 -6.04
N ILE A 83 7.49 2.50 -4.81
CA ILE A 83 8.23 2.01 -3.65
C ILE A 83 7.64 0.68 -3.21
N TRP A 84 8.45 -0.37 -3.27
CA TRP A 84 8.06 -1.69 -2.78
C TRP A 84 8.60 -1.95 -1.38
N VAL A 85 7.68 -2.05 -0.42
CA VAL A 85 7.97 -2.47 0.95
C VAL A 85 7.99 -4.00 1.02
N ASP A 86 9.19 -4.57 1.00
CA ASP A 86 9.49 -6.01 0.93
C ASP A 86 10.23 -6.52 2.15
N TYR A 87 9.62 -6.36 3.32
CA TYR A 87 10.22 -6.83 4.58
C TYR A 87 10.30 -8.36 4.64
N SER A 88 11.06 -8.85 5.64
CA SER A 88 11.17 -10.28 5.89
C SER A 88 9.81 -10.95 6.06
N PHE A 89 9.74 -12.18 5.58
CA PHE A 89 8.52 -12.97 5.62
C PHE A 89 8.00 -13.13 7.06
N GLN A 90 8.90 -13.43 8.01
CA GLN A 90 8.56 -13.62 9.43
C GLN A 90 7.89 -12.36 10.00
N ARG A 91 8.43 -11.18 9.69
CA ARG A 91 7.87 -9.90 10.13
C ARG A 91 6.50 -9.64 9.49
N THR A 92 6.38 -9.89 8.18
CA THR A 92 5.12 -9.69 7.45
C THR A 92 4.00 -10.55 8.03
N VAL A 93 4.27 -11.83 8.31
CA VAL A 93 3.30 -12.72 8.97
C VAL A 93 2.97 -12.26 10.38
N PHE A 94 3.99 -11.96 11.20
CA PHE A 94 3.77 -11.50 12.57
C PHE A 94 2.86 -10.27 12.61
N GLN A 95 3.11 -9.29 11.74
CA GLN A 95 2.31 -8.07 11.63
C GLN A 95 0.90 -8.35 11.11
N ALA A 96 0.75 -9.23 10.11
CA ALA A 96 -0.56 -9.62 9.58
C ALA A 96 -1.42 -10.28 10.67
N VAL A 97 -0.86 -11.23 11.41
CA VAL A 97 -1.54 -11.94 12.51
C VAL A 97 -1.87 -10.97 13.64
N LYS A 98 -0.90 -10.15 14.09
CA LYS A 98 -1.12 -9.16 15.15
C LYS A 98 -2.27 -8.21 14.78
N ARG A 99 -2.27 -7.66 13.55
CA ARG A 99 -3.31 -6.75 13.08
C ARG A 99 -4.68 -7.41 13.02
N ALA A 100 -4.76 -8.63 12.50
CA ALA A 100 -6.01 -9.38 12.44
C ALA A 100 -6.58 -9.60 13.85
N LEU A 101 -5.75 -10.03 14.81
CA LEU A 101 -6.17 -10.19 16.20
C LEU A 101 -6.64 -8.87 16.83
N THR A 102 -5.91 -7.77 16.63
CA THR A 102 -6.31 -6.46 17.14
C THR A 102 -7.66 -6.02 16.58
N ARG A 103 -7.86 -6.07 15.25
CA ARG A 103 -9.11 -5.63 14.61
C ARG A 103 -10.32 -6.45 15.05
N ILE A 104 -10.13 -7.75 15.27
CA ILE A 104 -11.17 -8.63 15.82
C ILE A 104 -11.58 -8.19 17.23
N VAL A 105 -10.61 -7.91 18.09
CA VAL A 105 -10.88 -7.51 19.49
C VAL A 105 -11.51 -6.12 19.55
N THR A 106 -11.03 -5.17 18.74
CA THR A 106 -11.48 -3.78 18.80
C THR A 106 -12.78 -3.52 18.04
N LYS A 107 -13.22 -4.44 17.16
CA LYS A 107 -14.37 -4.26 16.25
C LYS A 107 -14.33 -2.89 15.55
N GLN A 108 -13.13 -2.49 15.15
CA GLN A 108 -12.91 -1.16 14.60
C GLN A 108 -13.63 -1.01 13.25
N GLU A 109 -14.41 0.05 13.11
CA GLU A 109 -14.92 0.48 11.80
C GLU A 109 -13.76 0.99 10.94
N LEU A 110 -13.67 0.46 9.72
CA LEU A 110 -12.61 0.82 8.79
C LEU A 110 -13.04 1.97 7.89
N TRP A 111 -12.12 2.92 7.72
CA TRP A 111 -12.25 4.09 6.83
C TRP A 111 -13.44 5.01 7.12
N GLY A 112 -13.98 4.99 8.35
CA GLY A 112 -15.15 5.79 8.73
C GLY A 112 -16.42 5.43 7.96
N LYS A 113 -16.47 4.25 7.32
CA LYS A 113 -17.62 3.80 6.53
C LYS A 113 -18.49 2.88 7.38
N ALA A 114 -19.71 3.32 7.64
CA ALA A 114 -20.68 2.61 8.47
C ALA A 114 -20.79 1.14 8.05
N GLY A 115 -20.68 0.24 9.03
CA GLY A 115 -20.82 -1.20 8.83
C GLY A 115 -19.58 -1.92 8.27
N ASN A 116 -18.48 -1.22 7.97
CA ASN A 116 -17.21 -1.84 7.56
C ASN A 116 -16.42 -2.34 8.77
N VAL A 117 -17.00 -3.30 9.50
CA VAL A 117 -16.37 -3.98 10.63
C VAL A 117 -15.90 -5.36 10.18
N GLU A 118 -14.63 -5.69 10.42
CA GLU A 118 -14.11 -7.03 10.14
C GLU A 118 -14.83 -8.06 11.04
N SER A 119 -15.54 -9.02 10.43
CA SER A 119 -16.22 -10.10 11.16
C SER A 119 -15.58 -11.46 10.89
N PHE A 120 -15.44 -12.25 11.97
CA PHE A 120 -14.67 -13.51 12.04
C PHE A 120 -15.02 -14.54 10.94
N LYS A 121 -16.28 -14.57 10.47
CA LYS A 121 -16.76 -15.61 9.54
C LYS A 121 -16.36 -15.42 8.07
N LYS A 122 -15.96 -14.22 7.63
CA LYS A 122 -15.69 -13.95 6.20
C LYS A 122 -14.20 -13.82 5.84
N SER A 123 -13.30 -13.60 6.80
CA SER A 123 -11.89 -13.31 6.47
C SER A 123 -10.88 -14.41 6.84
N PHE A 124 -11.15 -15.27 7.83
CA PHE A 124 -10.07 -15.96 8.55
C PHE A 124 -10.47 -17.27 9.26
N LEU A 125 -10.89 -18.32 8.54
CA LEU A 125 -11.34 -19.56 9.19
C LEU A 125 -10.24 -20.53 9.71
N SER A 126 -8.94 -20.20 9.65
CA SER A 126 -7.95 -20.76 10.60
C SER A 126 -6.67 -19.91 10.69
N LYS A 127 -5.93 -19.97 11.81
CA LYS A 127 -4.57 -19.38 11.89
C LYS A 127 -3.65 -19.96 10.80
N ASP A 128 -3.91 -21.19 10.39
CA ASP A 128 -3.24 -21.81 9.24
C ASP A 128 -3.66 -21.14 7.93
N SER A 129 -4.93 -20.72 7.77
CA SER A 129 -5.39 -20.04 6.56
C SER A 129 -4.73 -18.68 6.36
N ILE A 130 -4.53 -17.87 7.40
CA ILE A 130 -3.83 -16.57 7.27
C ILE A 130 -2.35 -16.75 6.97
N ILE A 131 -1.67 -17.70 7.63
CA ILE A 131 -0.24 -17.95 7.42
C ILE A 131 -0.03 -18.55 6.02
N LEU A 132 -0.80 -19.55 5.63
CA LEU A 132 -0.73 -20.17 4.30
C LEU A 132 -1.08 -19.20 3.18
N TRP A 133 -2.13 -18.38 3.36
CA TRP A 133 -2.48 -17.33 2.41
C TRP A 133 -1.38 -16.28 2.31
N THR A 134 -0.81 -15.86 3.44
CA THR A 134 0.31 -14.90 3.45
C THR A 134 1.55 -15.50 2.80
N LEU A 135 1.88 -16.77 3.03
CA LEU A 135 2.96 -17.50 2.36
C LEU A 135 2.77 -17.51 0.84
N LYS A 136 1.59 -17.94 0.40
CA LYS A 136 1.23 -18.03 -1.03
C LYS A 136 1.32 -16.66 -1.70
N THR A 137 0.74 -15.65 -1.06
CA THR A 137 0.68 -14.28 -1.58
C THR A 137 2.05 -13.60 -1.54
N TYR A 138 2.85 -13.81 -0.50
CA TYR A 138 4.20 -13.24 -0.35
C TYR A 138 5.12 -13.67 -1.48
N LYS A 139 5.24 -14.99 -1.73
CA LYS A 139 6.08 -15.50 -2.83
C LYS A 139 5.57 -15.03 -4.19
N LYS A 140 4.26 -15.13 -4.44
CA LYS A 140 3.64 -14.70 -5.70
C LYS A 140 3.85 -13.21 -5.97
N ASN A 141 3.61 -12.36 -4.97
CA ASN A 141 3.80 -10.91 -5.11
C ASN A 141 5.25 -10.55 -5.33
N ARG A 142 6.19 -11.23 -4.65
CA ARG A 142 7.62 -10.97 -4.79
C ARG A 142 8.11 -11.24 -6.21
N VAL A 143 7.70 -12.37 -6.81
CA VAL A 143 7.99 -12.69 -8.22
C VAL A 143 7.38 -11.62 -9.13
N ARG A 144 6.08 -11.39 -8.98
CA ARG A 144 5.34 -10.40 -9.80
C ARG A 144 5.95 -9.01 -9.75
N TYR A 145 6.28 -8.49 -8.58
CA TYR A 145 6.85 -7.15 -8.45
C TYR A 145 8.26 -7.10 -9.03
N THR A 146 9.03 -8.17 -8.90
CA THR A 146 10.34 -8.27 -9.56
C THR A 146 10.20 -8.24 -11.09
N GLU A 147 9.21 -8.93 -11.65
CA GLU A 147 8.94 -8.90 -13.10
C GLU A 147 8.50 -7.51 -13.56
N LEU A 148 7.56 -6.89 -12.85
CA LEU A 148 7.05 -5.56 -13.20
C LEU A 148 8.12 -4.46 -13.12
N PHE A 149 9.14 -4.63 -12.28
CA PHE A 149 10.25 -3.69 -12.15
C PHE A 149 11.20 -3.75 -13.35
N ASN A 150 11.22 -4.88 -14.06
CA ASN A 150 12.06 -5.08 -15.24
C ASN A 150 11.27 -4.86 -16.55
N ASP A 151 9.98 -4.50 -16.47
CA ASP A 151 9.14 -4.27 -17.63
C ASP A 151 9.47 -2.92 -18.29
N PRO A 152 9.93 -2.91 -19.57
CA PRO A 152 10.24 -1.67 -20.28
C PRO A 152 9.08 -0.68 -20.37
N LYS A 153 7.82 -1.14 -20.23
CA LYS A 153 6.63 -0.29 -20.22
C LYS A 153 6.66 0.78 -19.12
N TYR A 154 7.39 0.53 -18.04
CA TYR A 154 7.45 1.42 -16.87
C TYR A 154 8.82 2.08 -16.69
N SER A 155 9.62 2.20 -17.76
CA SER A 155 10.97 2.79 -17.69
C SER A 155 10.99 4.26 -17.25
N HIS A 156 9.86 4.97 -17.33
CA HIS A 156 9.70 6.34 -16.83
C HIS A 156 9.55 6.43 -15.30
N ILE A 157 9.37 5.29 -14.62
CA ILE A 157 9.12 5.21 -13.19
C ILE A 157 10.41 4.83 -12.46
N GLU A 158 10.74 5.58 -11.41
CA GLU A 158 11.79 5.22 -10.48
C GLU A 158 11.31 4.09 -9.55
N PHE A 159 12.03 2.98 -9.53
CA PHE A 159 11.70 1.83 -8.69
C PHE A 159 12.63 1.74 -7.48
N ILE A 160 12.04 1.68 -6.28
CA ILE A 160 12.77 1.61 -5.01
C ILE A 160 12.27 0.41 -4.22
N ARG A 161 13.18 -0.42 -3.73
CA ARG A 161 12.85 -1.58 -2.88
C ARG A 161 13.38 -1.38 -1.47
N ILE A 162 12.49 -1.44 -0.50
CA ILE A 162 12.81 -1.29 0.93
C ILE A 162 12.63 -2.65 1.61
N THR A 163 13.71 -3.22 2.12
CA THR A 163 13.74 -4.61 2.63
C THR A 163 13.73 -4.70 4.15
N SER A 164 13.88 -3.57 4.85
CA SER A 164 13.79 -3.52 6.31
C SER A 164 13.21 -2.19 6.80
N PRO A 165 12.64 -2.14 8.00
CA PRO A 165 12.20 -0.89 8.62
C PRO A 165 13.33 0.10 8.82
N GLN A 166 14.55 -0.39 9.11
CA GLN A 166 15.72 0.46 9.21
C GLN A 166 15.99 1.17 7.88
N ASN A 167 15.95 0.44 6.75
CA ASN A 167 16.07 1.07 5.44
C ASN A 167 14.94 2.06 5.17
N ALA A 168 13.73 1.77 5.65
CA ALA A 168 12.59 2.68 5.53
C ALA A 168 12.82 3.99 6.29
N ASP A 169 13.29 3.91 7.53
CA ASP A 169 13.57 5.09 8.35
C ASP A 169 14.78 5.87 7.80
N THR A 170 15.84 5.18 7.34
CA THR A 170 16.97 5.80 6.64
C THR A 170 16.50 6.57 5.41
N PHE A 171 15.68 5.94 4.56
CA PHE A 171 15.15 6.56 3.35
C PHE A 171 14.36 7.84 3.63
N ILE A 172 13.50 7.83 4.66
CA ILE A 172 12.75 9.02 5.07
C ILE A 172 13.68 10.13 5.58
N ASN A 173 14.69 9.77 6.37
CA ASN A 173 15.66 10.74 6.89
C ASN A 173 16.51 11.36 5.77
N GLU A 174 16.95 10.56 4.79
CA GLU A 174 17.66 11.05 3.61
C GLU A 174 16.81 12.04 2.81
N LEU A 175 15.53 11.72 2.59
CA LEU A 175 14.59 12.63 1.94
C LEU A 175 14.46 13.96 2.71
N ARG A 176 14.37 13.90 4.04
CA ARG A 176 14.30 15.11 4.89
C ARG A 176 15.53 16.00 4.70
N VAL A 177 16.72 15.43 4.84
CA VAL A 177 17.99 16.16 4.69
C VAL A 177 18.11 16.78 3.30
N GLN A 178 17.73 16.04 2.25
CA GLN A 178 17.73 16.56 0.88
C GLN A 178 16.76 17.73 0.68
N GLN A 179 15.58 17.71 1.33
CA GLN A 179 14.66 18.85 1.29
C GLN A 179 15.19 20.07 2.03
N GLU A 180 15.87 19.89 3.15
CA GLU A 180 16.48 20.98 3.92
C GLU A 180 17.61 21.64 3.13
N LEU A 181 18.48 20.85 2.51
CA LEU A 181 19.56 21.36 1.66
C LEU A 181 19.05 22.13 0.45
N ARG A 182 17.91 21.75 -0.14
CA ARG A 182 17.30 22.47 -1.28
C ARG A 182 16.62 23.78 -0.90
N ARG A 183 16.40 24.03 0.40
CA ARG A 183 15.79 25.27 0.90
C ARG A 183 16.83 26.33 1.30
N GLN A 184 18.10 25.95 1.39
CA GLN A 184 19.24 26.84 1.63
C GLN A 184 19.77 27.38 0.30
#